data_AF-A0A7C3YV86-F1
#
_entry.id   AF-A0A7C3YV86-F1
#
_cell.length_a   1.000
_cell.length_b   1.000
_cell.length_c   1.000
_cell.angle_alpha   90.00
_cell.angle_beta   90.00
_cell.angle_gamma   90.00
#
_symmetry.space_group_name_H-M   'P 1'
#
loop_
_entity.id
_entity.type
_entity.pdbx_description
1 polymer ?
#
loop_
_entity_poly.entity_id
_entity_poly.type
_entity_poly.pdbx_seq_one_letter_code
_entity_poly.pdbx_strand_id
1 'polypeptide(L)'
;MKGMLKCYVLLVLSLAMSVCFSFSSFGAVYRIAFLEAENKMPMEDEFEYNWAKKIGSTILINISGAGKFTDEKGNPVKLSDFQIVWWHRANSATIPSVFLDNSTKNAFLDFVKKGGSLFLSQVALHYIFDLGIESLEPRLCNPNVDHAVSGIIAAEGQETHPVFSGFKAMGLDPAKGFNINCYGHDCMSDFYPKGPAKNGTVLVKAYLEPHPQPWFGQVTPLVEYKIGDGIIIVSGWRFTVLRSNNEGCKHKDAMTKLHENIINYLGASAPVTPKDKLSTQWGMIKNGM
;
A
#
# COMPACT_ATOMS: atom_id res chain seq x y z
N MET A 1 2.29 69.66 10.38
CA MET A 1 3.11 68.46 10.02
C MET A 1 3.60 67.80 11.30
N LYS A 2 3.64 66.46 11.34
CA LYS A 2 3.89 65.56 12.51
C LYS A 2 2.65 65.06 13.27
N GLY A 3 1.68 64.57 12.51
CA GLY A 3 0.65 63.62 12.97
C GLY A 3 0.90 62.22 12.41
N MET A 4 2.13 61.70 12.51
CA MET A 4 2.55 60.44 11.86
C MET A 4 3.45 59.59 12.78
N LEU A 5 3.10 59.46 14.06
CA LEU A 5 3.91 58.66 14.99
C LEU A 5 3.11 57.78 15.96
N LYS A 6 1.83 57.50 15.69
CA LYS A 6 1.00 56.66 16.58
C LYS A 6 0.14 55.59 15.88
N CYS A 7 0.44 55.23 14.63
CA CYS A 7 -0.29 54.18 13.90
C CYS A 7 0.50 52.89 13.62
N TYR A 8 1.77 52.80 14.01
CA TYR A 8 2.59 51.60 13.73
C TYR A 8 2.84 50.67 14.92
N VAL A 9 2.34 51.00 16.11
CA VAL A 9 2.54 50.18 17.33
C VAL A 9 1.36 49.23 17.61
N LEU A 10 0.28 49.31 16.83
CA LEU A 10 -0.92 48.49 17.02
C LEU A 10 -1.21 47.50 15.88
N LEU A 11 -0.28 47.34 14.92
CA LEU A 11 -0.46 46.52 13.72
C LEU A 11 0.67 45.50 13.50
N VAL A 12 1.29 45.04 14.60
CA VAL A 12 2.27 43.93 14.59
C VAL A 12 1.87 42.82 15.59
N LEU A 13 0.70 42.92 16.21
CA LEU A 13 0.22 41.98 17.24
C LEU A 13 -0.96 41.11 16.76
N SER A 14 -1.11 40.91 15.45
CA SER A 14 -2.19 40.10 14.87
C SER A 14 -1.72 39.00 13.90
N LEU A 15 -0.42 38.65 13.90
CA LEU A 15 0.11 37.62 13.00
C LEU A 15 1.08 36.67 13.70
N ALA A 16 0.65 36.07 14.80
CA ALA A 16 1.34 34.93 15.41
C ALA A 16 0.37 34.02 16.17
N MET A 17 -0.80 33.78 15.59
CA MET A 17 -1.53 32.54 15.87
C MET A 17 -1.22 31.60 14.72
N SER A 18 0.07 31.24 14.61
CA SER A 18 0.46 30.01 13.93
C SER A 18 -0.16 28.91 14.77
N VAL A 19 -1.40 28.55 14.45
CA VAL A 19 -2.00 27.33 14.92
C VAL A 19 -1.14 26.24 14.31
N CYS A 20 -0.08 25.86 15.04
CA CYS A 20 0.48 24.54 14.92
C CYS A 20 -0.65 23.58 15.30
N PHE A 21 -1.55 23.32 14.35
CA PHE A 21 -2.18 22.03 14.29
C PHE A 21 -1.05 21.05 14.02
N SER A 22 -0.34 20.69 15.10
CA SER A 22 0.21 19.37 15.24
C SER A 22 -1.00 18.45 15.11
N PHE A 23 -1.36 18.11 13.87
CA PHE A 23 -2.11 16.90 13.63
C PHE A 23 -1.18 15.80 14.10
N SER A 24 -1.25 15.50 15.39
CA SER A 24 -1.06 14.15 15.88
C SER A 24 -2.07 13.34 15.08
N SER A 25 -1.65 12.82 13.92
CA SER A 25 -2.48 11.94 13.12
C SER A 25 -2.60 10.65 13.92
N PHE A 26 -3.48 10.64 14.91
CA PHE A 26 -4.13 9.41 15.31
C PHE A 26 -4.77 8.87 14.03
N GLY A 27 -4.16 7.79 13.54
CA GLY A 27 -4.31 7.31 12.16
C GLY A 27 -5.79 7.22 11.79
N ALA A 28 -6.14 7.83 10.67
CA ALA A 28 -7.46 7.61 10.10
C ALA A 28 -7.66 6.09 9.97
N VAL A 29 -8.66 5.57 10.67
CA VAL A 29 -8.94 4.13 10.65
C VAL A 29 -9.64 3.83 9.33
N TYR A 30 -8.89 3.33 8.36
CA TYR A 30 -9.45 2.89 7.09
C TYR A 30 -10.09 1.51 7.24
N ARG A 31 -11.20 1.28 6.51
CA ARG A 31 -11.80 -0.05 6.37
C ARG A 31 -11.08 -0.79 5.25
N ILE A 32 -10.41 -1.87 5.64
CA ILE A 32 -9.58 -2.70 4.76
C ILE A 32 -10.26 -4.05 4.60
N ALA A 33 -10.50 -4.46 3.37
CA ALA A 33 -10.74 -5.85 3.04
C ALA A 33 -9.39 -6.51 2.76
N PHE A 34 -8.98 -7.48 3.57
CA PHE A 34 -7.87 -8.37 3.22
C PHE A 34 -8.46 -9.55 2.46
N LEU A 35 -8.05 -9.74 1.21
CA LEU A 35 -8.62 -10.74 0.33
C LEU A 35 -7.76 -12.00 0.33
N GLU A 36 -8.39 -13.12 0.66
CA GLU A 36 -7.81 -14.45 0.55
C GLU A 36 -8.49 -15.24 -0.58
N ALA A 37 -7.69 -15.97 -1.34
CA ALA A 37 -8.12 -16.80 -2.46
C ALA A 37 -8.39 -18.25 -2.06
N GLU A 38 -7.71 -18.72 -1.01
CA GLU A 38 -7.74 -20.10 -0.53
C GLU A 38 -8.72 -20.26 0.64
N ASN A 39 -9.33 -21.44 0.78
CA ASN A 39 -10.20 -21.71 1.95
C ASN A 39 -9.45 -21.64 3.29
N LYS A 40 -8.13 -21.80 3.26
CA LYS A 40 -7.25 -21.69 4.41
C LYS A 40 -6.10 -20.75 4.03
N MET A 41 -5.96 -19.67 4.80
CA MET A 41 -4.89 -18.71 4.65
C MET A 41 -3.52 -19.41 4.72
N PRO A 42 -2.66 -19.26 3.70
CA PRO A 42 -1.29 -19.72 3.74
C PRO A 42 -0.47 -19.00 4.81
N MET A 43 0.58 -19.64 5.33
CA MET A 43 1.44 -19.05 6.34
C MET A 43 2.13 -17.77 5.83
N GLU A 44 2.47 -17.76 4.54
CA GLU A 44 3.10 -16.62 3.88
C GLU A 44 2.18 -15.38 3.91
N ASP A 45 0.87 -15.56 3.74
CA ASP A 45 -0.10 -14.46 3.68
C ASP A 45 -0.59 -14.04 5.09
N GLU A 46 -0.46 -14.94 6.08
CA GLU A 46 -0.91 -14.74 7.46
C GLU A 46 -0.17 -13.60 8.18
N PHE A 47 1.10 -13.36 7.89
CA PHE A 47 1.87 -12.28 8.52
C PHE A 47 1.34 -10.90 8.13
N GLU A 48 1.03 -10.72 6.84
CA GLU A 48 0.49 -9.52 6.24
C GLU A 48 -0.92 -9.25 6.75
N TYR A 49 -1.77 -10.30 6.81
CA TYR A 49 -3.10 -10.18 7.41
C TYR A 49 -3.03 -9.78 8.89
N ASN A 50 -2.18 -10.44 9.67
CA ASN A 50 -2.01 -10.13 11.09
C ASN A 50 -1.45 -8.72 11.33
N TRP A 51 -0.59 -8.23 10.43
CA TRP A 51 -0.14 -6.84 10.46
C TRP A 51 -1.26 -5.87 10.10
N ALA A 52 -2.02 -6.14 9.03
CA ALA A 52 -3.15 -5.32 8.60
C ALA A 52 -4.20 -5.14 9.71
N LYS A 53 -4.47 -6.21 10.48
CA LYS A 53 -5.35 -6.17 11.66
C LYS A 53 -4.88 -5.25 12.78
N LYS A 54 -3.56 -5.05 12.92
CA LYS A 54 -2.99 -4.19 13.98
C LYS A 54 -3.12 -2.71 13.65
N ILE A 55 -3.14 -2.35 12.37
CA ILE A 55 -3.07 -0.94 11.93
C ILE A 55 -4.42 -0.34 11.49
N GLY A 56 -5.47 -1.15 11.33
CA GLY A 56 -6.74 -0.67 10.80
C GLY A 56 -7.93 -1.59 11.06
N SER A 57 -9.10 -1.18 10.56
CA SER A 57 -10.32 -2.00 10.60
C SER A 57 -10.31 -3.00 9.45
N THR A 58 -9.49 -4.04 9.61
CA THR A 58 -9.29 -5.08 8.59
C THR A 58 -10.29 -6.22 8.78
N ILE A 59 -10.99 -6.59 7.71
CA ILE A 59 -11.87 -7.75 7.63
C ILE A 59 -11.31 -8.69 6.56
N LEU A 60 -11.13 -9.96 6.89
CA LEU A 60 -10.80 -10.99 5.91
C LEU A 60 -12.04 -11.32 5.08
N ILE A 61 -11.89 -11.28 3.77
CA ILE A 61 -12.92 -11.64 2.80
C ILE A 61 -12.40 -12.72 1.85
N ASN A 62 -13.31 -13.58 1.40
CA ASN A 62 -13.04 -14.63 0.43
C ASN A 62 -13.93 -14.45 -0.81
N ILE A 63 -13.49 -14.98 -1.94
CA ILE A 63 -14.33 -15.07 -3.14
C ILE A 63 -15.23 -16.30 -3.01
N SER A 64 -16.53 -16.07 -2.84
CA SER A 64 -17.53 -17.15 -2.71
C SER A 64 -18.13 -17.59 -4.05
N GLY A 65 -17.74 -16.92 -5.14
CA GLY A 65 -18.13 -17.23 -6.52
C GLY A 65 -17.84 -16.06 -7.45
N ALA A 66 -18.16 -16.21 -8.74
CA ALA A 66 -17.97 -15.18 -9.76
C ALA A 66 -18.49 -13.80 -9.30
N GLY A 67 -17.57 -12.86 -9.05
CA GLY A 67 -17.87 -11.49 -8.59
C GLY A 67 -18.54 -11.38 -7.22
N LYS A 68 -18.51 -12.43 -6.38
CA LYS A 68 -19.16 -12.47 -5.06
C LYS A 68 -18.15 -12.68 -3.96
N PHE A 69 -18.34 -11.96 -2.84
CA PHE A 69 -17.43 -11.94 -1.71
C PHE A 69 -18.18 -12.25 -0.41
N THR A 70 -17.52 -12.94 0.52
CA THR A 70 -18.05 -13.20 1.87
C THR A 70 -17.01 -12.89 2.93
N ASP A 71 -17.46 -12.50 4.12
CA ASP A 71 -16.60 -12.38 5.31
C ASP A 71 -16.20 -13.76 5.89
N GLU A 72 -15.42 -13.75 6.97
CA GLU A 72 -15.00 -14.96 7.71
C GLU A 72 -16.16 -15.80 8.26
N LYS A 73 -17.36 -15.22 8.39
CA LYS A 73 -18.57 -15.90 8.86
C LYS A 73 -19.44 -16.41 7.71
N GLY A 74 -19.01 -16.20 6.46
CA GLY A 74 -19.77 -16.55 5.26
C GLY A 74 -20.87 -15.55 4.90
N ASN A 75 -20.95 -14.39 5.55
CA ASN A 75 -21.94 -13.37 5.21
C ASN A 75 -21.52 -12.67 3.91
N PRO A 76 -22.45 -12.44 2.96
CA PRO A 76 -22.16 -11.67 1.77
C PRO A 76 -21.68 -10.25 2.10
N VAL A 77 -20.61 -9.80 1.44
CA VAL A 77 -20.08 -8.44 1.54
C VAL A 77 -19.87 -7.84 0.14
N LYS A 78 -19.81 -6.51 0.05
CA LYS A 78 -19.49 -5.81 -1.21
C LYS A 78 -18.14 -5.13 -1.08
N LEU A 79 -17.37 -5.08 -2.16
CA LEU A 79 -16.09 -4.37 -2.16
C LEU A 79 -16.26 -2.87 -1.80
N SER A 80 -17.41 -2.28 -2.17
CA SER A 80 -17.77 -0.89 -1.81
C SER A 80 -17.98 -0.63 -0.32
N ASP A 81 -17.99 -1.68 0.52
CA ASP A 81 -18.05 -1.54 1.98
C ASP A 81 -16.67 -1.19 2.58
N PHE A 82 -15.64 -1.17 1.74
CA PHE A 82 -14.24 -0.94 2.09
C PHE A 82 -13.66 0.23 1.30
N GLN A 83 -12.68 0.90 1.89
CA GLN A 83 -11.87 1.90 1.18
C GLN A 83 -10.74 1.22 0.41
N ILE A 84 -10.15 0.20 1.02
CA ILE A 84 -9.01 -0.53 0.49
C ILE A 84 -9.38 -2.00 0.39
N VAL A 85 -9.16 -2.60 -0.78
CA VAL A 85 -9.05 -4.05 -0.91
C VAL A 85 -7.58 -4.37 -1.09
N TRP A 86 -7.02 -5.18 -0.21
CA TRP A 86 -5.65 -5.65 -0.30
C TRP A 86 -5.66 -7.14 -0.61
N TRP A 87 -5.12 -7.49 -1.79
CA TRP A 87 -4.79 -8.86 -2.11
C TRP A 87 -3.29 -9.07 -2.05
N HIS A 88 -2.86 -9.91 -1.12
CA HIS A 88 -1.51 -10.43 -1.01
C HIS A 88 -1.51 -11.91 -1.40
N ARG A 89 -0.51 -12.36 -2.14
CA ARG A 89 -0.32 -13.78 -2.44
C ARG A 89 1.15 -14.11 -2.60
N ALA A 90 1.69 -14.86 -1.65
CA ALA A 90 3.10 -15.24 -1.61
C ALA A 90 3.31 -16.77 -1.65
N ASN A 91 2.24 -17.57 -1.53
CA ASN A 91 2.32 -19.02 -1.42
C ASN A 91 2.42 -19.79 -2.77
N SER A 92 2.01 -19.18 -3.88
CA SER A 92 2.00 -19.84 -5.21
C SER A 92 2.21 -18.84 -6.33
N ALA A 93 3.10 -19.16 -7.28
CA ALA A 93 3.41 -18.36 -8.47
C ALA A 93 2.32 -18.47 -9.57
N THR A 94 1.04 -18.45 -9.18
CA THR A 94 -0.11 -18.54 -10.07
C THR A 94 -1.27 -17.68 -9.58
N ILE A 95 -2.03 -17.11 -10.53
CA ILE A 95 -3.29 -16.44 -10.27
C ILE A 95 -4.41 -17.48 -10.18
N PRO A 96 -5.17 -17.57 -9.08
CA PRO A 96 -6.26 -18.53 -8.95
C PRO A 96 -7.36 -18.26 -9.99
N SER A 97 -7.91 -19.31 -10.59
CA SER A 97 -8.87 -19.20 -11.70
C SER A 97 -10.11 -18.35 -11.37
N VAL A 98 -10.53 -18.32 -10.10
CA VAL A 98 -11.67 -17.50 -9.65
C VAL A 98 -11.44 -16.00 -9.86
N PHE A 99 -10.18 -15.54 -9.87
CA PHE A 99 -9.80 -14.16 -10.18
C PHE A 99 -9.84 -13.87 -11.69
N LEU A 100 -9.68 -14.89 -12.53
CA LEU A 100 -9.69 -14.75 -13.99
C LEU A 100 -11.10 -14.70 -14.58
N ASP A 101 -12.12 -15.06 -13.80
CA ASP A 101 -13.53 -14.93 -14.17
C ASP A 101 -13.87 -13.46 -14.50
N ASN A 102 -14.64 -13.25 -15.58
CA ASN A 102 -14.99 -11.91 -16.03
C ASN A 102 -15.83 -11.13 -15.01
N SER A 103 -16.71 -11.80 -14.25
CA SER A 103 -17.52 -11.15 -13.22
C SER A 103 -16.65 -10.69 -12.06
N THR A 104 -15.66 -11.50 -11.67
CA THR A 104 -14.68 -11.13 -10.65
C THR A 104 -13.83 -9.94 -11.10
N LYS A 105 -13.24 -9.99 -12.31
CA LYS A 105 -12.47 -8.86 -12.87
C LYS A 105 -13.31 -7.59 -12.94
N ASN A 106 -14.55 -7.68 -13.42
CA ASN A 106 -15.45 -6.54 -13.48
C ASN A 106 -15.78 -5.98 -12.09
N ALA A 107 -15.93 -6.82 -11.07
CA ALA A 107 -16.16 -6.34 -9.71
C ALA A 107 -14.99 -5.50 -9.18
N PHE A 108 -13.74 -5.92 -9.42
CA PHE A 108 -12.55 -5.13 -9.06
C PHE A 108 -12.45 -3.84 -9.88
N LEU A 109 -12.64 -3.91 -11.20
CA LEU A 109 -12.61 -2.73 -12.06
C LEU A 109 -13.67 -1.71 -11.66
N ASP A 110 -14.89 -2.15 -11.39
CA ASP A 110 -15.99 -1.28 -10.95
C ASP A 110 -15.71 -0.66 -9.58
N PHE A 111 -15.16 -1.45 -8.64
CA PHE A 111 -14.76 -0.95 -7.34
C PHE A 111 -13.74 0.18 -7.46
N VAL A 112 -12.66 -0.04 -8.22
CA VAL A 112 -11.61 0.97 -8.39
C VAL A 112 -12.15 2.18 -9.16
N LYS A 113 -12.88 1.98 -10.28
CA LYS A 113 -13.46 3.10 -11.06
C LYS A 113 -14.34 4.02 -10.22
N LYS A 114 -15.04 3.48 -9.22
CA LYS A 114 -15.91 4.21 -8.29
C LYS A 114 -15.17 4.81 -7.07
N GLY A 115 -13.84 4.78 -7.07
CA GLY A 115 -13.02 5.38 -6.03
C GLY A 115 -12.54 4.43 -4.94
N GLY A 116 -12.72 3.12 -5.12
CA GLY A 116 -12.06 2.13 -4.28
C GLY A 116 -10.56 2.09 -4.54
N SER A 117 -9.78 1.72 -3.53
CA SER A 117 -8.35 1.50 -3.68
C SER A 117 -7.99 0.02 -3.65
N LEU A 118 -7.13 -0.40 -4.56
CA LEU A 118 -6.62 -1.77 -4.62
C LEU A 118 -5.13 -1.80 -4.30
N PHE A 119 -4.73 -2.62 -3.34
CA PHE A 119 -3.33 -2.95 -3.10
C PHE A 119 -3.08 -4.39 -3.56
N LEU A 120 -2.21 -4.57 -4.54
CA LEU A 120 -1.84 -5.87 -5.08
C LEU A 120 -0.38 -6.14 -4.74
N SER A 121 -0.12 -7.08 -3.84
CA SER A 121 1.25 -7.39 -3.43
C SER A 121 1.68 -8.82 -3.78
N GLN A 122 2.96 -8.99 -4.10
CA GLN A 122 3.57 -10.25 -4.52
C GLN A 122 2.97 -10.79 -5.81
N VAL A 123 2.52 -12.05 -5.85
CA VAL A 123 1.95 -12.65 -7.06
C VAL A 123 0.70 -11.90 -7.52
N ALA A 124 -0.04 -11.31 -6.58
CA ALA A 124 -1.22 -10.50 -6.89
C ALA A 124 -0.88 -9.29 -7.80
N LEU A 125 0.38 -8.81 -7.84
CA LEU A 125 0.80 -7.77 -8.78
C LEU A 125 0.48 -8.15 -10.23
N HIS A 126 0.63 -9.42 -10.61
CA HIS A 126 0.38 -9.88 -11.98
C HIS A 126 -1.05 -9.59 -12.45
N TYR A 127 -2.00 -9.51 -11.51
CA TYR A 127 -3.41 -9.29 -11.81
C TYR A 127 -3.69 -7.96 -12.52
N ILE A 128 -2.79 -6.98 -12.42
CA ILE A 128 -2.90 -5.74 -13.20
C ILE A 128 -2.95 -5.99 -14.73
N PHE A 129 -2.24 -7.01 -15.20
CA PHE A 129 -2.26 -7.45 -16.59
C PHE A 129 -3.55 -8.22 -16.92
N ASP A 130 -3.97 -9.14 -16.04
CA ASP A 130 -5.23 -9.89 -16.21
C ASP A 130 -6.47 -8.99 -16.24
N LEU A 131 -6.42 -7.87 -15.52
CA LEU A 131 -7.44 -6.81 -15.54
C LEU A 131 -7.40 -5.96 -16.83
N GLY A 132 -6.37 -6.12 -17.67
CA GLY A 132 -6.16 -5.36 -18.91
C GLY A 132 -5.71 -3.91 -18.67
N ILE A 133 -5.19 -3.59 -17.49
CA ILE A 133 -4.76 -2.23 -17.13
C ILE A 133 -3.31 -1.99 -17.55
N GLU A 134 -2.46 -3.00 -17.41
CA GLU A 134 -1.07 -2.97 -17.86
C GLU A 134 -0.91 -3.85 -19.09
N SER A 135 -0.23 -3.32 -20.12
CA SER A 135 -0.02 -4.03 -21.39
C SER A 135 1.22 -4.93 -21.37
N LEU A 136 2.14 -4.67 -20.45
CA LEU A 136 3.30 -5.51 -20.22
C LEU A 136 2.98 -6.61 -19.19
N GLU A 137 2.96 -7.86 -19.66
CA GLU A 137 2.80 -9.04 -18.79
C GLU A 137 3.93 -9.12 -17.74
N PRO A 138 3.61 -8.98 -16.43
CA PRO A 138 4.57 -9.18 -15.37
C PRO A 138 5.01 -10.64 -15.29
N ARG A 139 6.26 -10.89 -14.98
CA ARG A 139 6.76 -12.24 -14.74
C ARG A 139 6.20 -12.79 -13.44
N LEU A 140 5.90 -14.09 -13.41
CA LEU A 140 5.61 -14.85 -12.20
C LEU A 140 6.87 -15.62 -11.77
N CYS A 141 7.20 -15.57 -10.49
CA CYS A 141 8.41 -16.17 -9.94
C CYS A 141 8.09 -17.09 -8.75
N ASN A 142 8.68 -18.28 -8.78
CA ASN A 142 8.74 -19.20 -7.64
C ASN A 142 9.59 -18.60 -6.50
N PRO A 143 9.43 -19.09 -5.26
CA PRO A 143 10.19 -18.57 -4.13
C PRO A 143 11.67 -18.91 -4.29
N ASN A 144 12.53 -18.09 -3.67
CA ASN A 144 13.96 -18.34 -3.61
C ASN A 144 14.53 -17.93 -2.24
N VAL A 145 15.44 -18.73 -1.71
CA VAL A 145 16.03 -18.57 -0.36
C VAL A 145 17.43 -17.96 -0.42
N ASP A 146 17.71 -17.11 -1.40
CA ASP A 146 19.01 -16.46 -1.49
C ASP A 146 19.23 -15.39 -0.40
N HIS A 147 20.48 -14.97 -0.21
CA HIS A 147 20.86 -13.93 0.76
C HIS A 147 21.12 -12.58 0.10
N ALA A 148 20.55 -12.33 -1.08
CA ALA A 148 20.80 -11.08 -1.78
C ALA A 148 20.03 -9.93 -1.12
N VAL A 149 20.81 -8.96 -0.64
CA VAL A 149 20.28 -7.66 -0.19
C VAL A 149 19.66 -6.96 -1.39
N SER A 150 18.53 -6.30 -1.16
CA SER A 150 17.81 -5.54 -2.17
C SER A 150 17.28 -4.27 -1.54
N GLY A 151 17.40 -3.18 -2.29
CA GLY A 151 16.91 -1.87 -1.90
C GLY A 151 15.98 -1.28 -2.92
N ILE A 152 15.50 -0.10 -2.56
CA ILE A 152 14.62 0.72 -3.36
C ILE A 152 15.18 2.13 -3.46
N ILE A 153 14.98 2.74 -4.62
CA ILE A 153 15.21 4.16 -4.85
C ILE A 153 13.95 4.75 -5.49
N ALA A 154 13.58 5.97 -5.11
CA ALA A 154 12.47 6.66 -5.73
C ALA A 154 12.73 6.80 -7.24
N ALA A 155 11.67 6.67 -8.04
CA ALA A 155 11.72 7.13 -9.41
C ALA A 155 11.91 8.65 -9.45
N GLU A 156 12.49 9.14 -10.53
CA GLU A 156 12.74 10.58 -10.69
C GLU A 156 11.42 11.35 -10.62
N GLY A 157 11.38 12.37 -9.76
CA GLY A 157 10.18 13.18 -9.51
C GLY A 157 9.19 12.56 -8.53
N GLN A 158 9.46 11.37 -8.00
CA GLN A 158 8.61 10.68 -7.02
C GLN A 158 9.17 10.75 -5.59
N GLU A 159 10.26 11.48 -5.35
CA GLU A 159 10.98 11.53 -4.07
C GLU A 159 10.12 12.08 -2.93
N THR A 160 9.07 12.84 -3.25
CA THR A 160 8.11 13.41 -2.29
C THR A 160 6.77 12.66 -2.26
N HIS A 161 6.64 11.54 -2.96
CA HIS A 161 5.39 10.77 -2.97
C HIS A 161 5.00 10.35 -1.54
N PRO A 162 3.70 10.35 -1.15
CA PRO A 162 3.27 10.02 0.21
C PRO A 162 3.75 8.67 0.75
N VAL A 163 4.00 7.69 -0.14
CA VAL A 163 4.59 6.39 0.22
C VAL A 163 5.97 6.50 0.88
N PHE A 164 6.69 7.62 0.65
CA PHE A 164 7.99 7.91 1.25
C PHE A 164 7.92 8.84 2.47
N SER A 165 6.73 9.14 2.98
CA SER A 165 6.56 10.01 4.15
C SER A 165 7.31 9.45 5.38
N GLY A 166 8.10 10.30 6.04
CA GLY A 166 8.84 9.96 7.25
C GLY A 166 10.17 9.21 7.07
N PHE A 167 10.52 8.74 5.87
CA PHE A 167 11.78 8.00 5.65
C PHE A 167 13.03 8.82 5.99
N LYS A 168 13.06 10.13 5.66
CA LYS A 168 14.18 11.01 6.02
C LYS A 168 14.38 11.12 7.53
N ALA A 169 13.31 11.09 8.32
CA ALA A 169 13.39 11.10 9.78
C ALA A 169 13.96 9.78 10.34
N MET A 170 13.87 8.68 9.58
CA MET A 170 14.52 7.40 9.89
C MET A 170 15.97 7.34 9.41
N GLY A 171 16.53 8.44 8.88
CA GLY A 171 17.86 8.47 8.28
C GLY A 171 17.95 7.80 6.91
N LEU A 172 16.82 7.55 6.25
CA LEU A 172 16.73 6.92 4.93
C LEU A 172 16.34 7.98 3.89
N ASP A 173 17.09 8.06 2.78
CA ASP A 173 16.85 9.05 1.73
C ASP A 173 16.30 8.36 0.46
N PRO A 174 14.99 8.47 0.16
CA PRO A 174 14.41 7.89 -1.05
C PRO A 174 15.10 8.31 -2.35
N ALA A 175 15.70 9.50 -2.39
CA ALA A 175 16.42 9.99 -3.56
C ALA A 175 17.79 9.33 -3.77
N LYS A 176 18.38 8.77 -2.69
CA LYS A 176 19.67 8.06 -2.72
C LYS A 176 19.51 6.55 -2.72
N GLY A 177 18.34 6.07 -2.32
CA GLY A 177 18.02 4.67 -2.17
C GLY A 177 18.43 4.11 -0.81
N PHE A 178 17.78 3.00 -0.44
CA PHE A 178 18.04 2.29 0.81
C PHE A 178 17.56 0.84 0.71
N ASN A 179 18.14 -0.04 1.54
CA ASN A 179 17.79 -1.46 1.57
C ASN A 179 16.46 -1.71 2.28
N ILE A 180 15.66 -2.65 1.76
CA ILE A 180 14.31 -2.94 2.25
C ILE A 180 13.92 -4.43 2.14
N ASN A 181 14.89 -5.33 2.32
CA ASN A 181 14.64 -6.75 2.52
C ASN A 181 15.64 -7.32 3.51
N CYS A 182 15.42 -8.55 3.97
CA CYS A 182 16.40 -9.23 4.82
C CYS A 182 16.94 -10.50 4.21
N TYR A 183 16.10 -11.38 3.65
CA TYR A 183 16.54 -12.61 2.98
C TYR A 183 15.48 -13.10 2.00
N GLY A 184 15.92 -13.65 0.88
CA GLY A 184 15.10 -14.36 -0.09
C GLY A 184 13.91 -13.58 -0.61
N HIS A 185 13.00 -14.33 -1.20
CA HIS A 185 11.65 -13.89 -1.54
C HIS A 185 10.72 -15.10 -1.60
N ASP A 186 9.46 -14.89 -1.24
CA ASP A 186 8.41 -15.88 -1.47
C ASP A 186 8.00 -15.87 -2.96
N CYS A 187 6.86 -16.50 -3.32
CA CYS A 187 6.37 -16.33 -4.69
C CYS A 187 6.09 -14.86 -4.94
N MET A 188 6.49 -14.35 -6.10
CA MET A 188 6.38 -12.94 -6.41
C MET A 188 6.03 -12.71 -7.87
N SER A 189 5.67 -11.47 -8.20
CA SER A 189 5.61 -10.98 -9.57
C SER A 189 6.41 -9.69 -9.73
N ASP A 190 6.94 -9.46 -10.93
CA ASP A 190 7.72 -8.28 -11.27
C ASP A 190 7.68 -7.97 -12.76
N PHE A 191 8.22 -6.82 -13.17
CA PHE A 191 8.30 -6.44 -14.59
C PHE A 191 9.58 -6.91 -15.28
N TYR A 192 10.50 -7.61 -14.59
CA TYR A 192 11.76 -8.03 -15.19
C TYR A 192 11.56 -9.23 -16.13
N PRO A 193 12.31 -9.34 -17.25
CA PRO A 193 13.31 -8.41 -17.78
C PRO A 193 12.74 -7.36 -18.75
N LYS A 194 11.43 -7.35 -18.96
CA LYS A 194 10.77 -6.57 -20.01
C LYS A 194 10.39 -5.15 -19.56
N GLY A 195 10.60 -4.84 -18.29
CA GLY A 195 10.20 -3.61 -17.63
C GLY A 195 10.95 -2.37 -18.12
N PRO A 196 10.54 -1.18 -17.67
CA PRO A 196 9.56 -0.92 -16.60
C PRO A 196 8.09 -1.17 -17.01
N ALA A 197 7.16 -1.05 -16.05
CA ALA A 197 5.72 -0.95 -16.34
C ALA A 197 5.45 0.13 -17.41
N LYS A 198 4.47 -0.08 -18.30
CA LYS A 198 4.21 0.82 -19.44
C LYS A 198 3.07 1.78 -19.19
N ASN A 199 2.05 1.35 -18.47
CA ASN A 199 0.79 2.08 -18.31
C ASN A 199 0.68 2.76 -16.94
N GLY A 200 1.44 2.29 -15.94
CA GLY A 200 1.46 2.84 -14.60
C GLY A 200 2.58 3.88 -14.37
N THR A 201 2.42 4.68 -13.32
CA THR A 201 3.47 5.58 -12.82
C THR A 201 4.41 4.80 -11.92
N VAL A 202 5.64 4.61 -12.36
CA VAL A 202 6.68 3.98 -11.54
C VAL A 202 7.01 4.88 -10.36
N LEU A 203 6.78 4.40 -9.13
CA LEU A 203 7.13 5.12 -7.91
C LEU A 203 8.53 4.75 -7.41
N VAL A 204 8.93 3.50 -7.62
CA VAL A 204 10.18 2.92 -7.12
C VAL A 204 10.89 2.14 -8.22
N LYS A 205 12.22 2.22 -8.23
CA LYS A 205 13.11 1.30 -8.95
C LYS A 205 13.87 0.44 -7.93
N ALA A 206 14.15 -0.82 -8.27
CA ALA A 206 15.04 -1.63 -7.43
C ALA A 206 16.44 -1.03 -7.43
N TYR A 207 17.13 -1.12 -6.30
CA TYR A 207 18.42 -0.49 -6.05
C TYR A 207 19.33 -1.47 -5.29
N LEU A 208 20.62 -1.49 -5.67
CA LEU A 208 21.66 -2.22 -4.95
C LEU A 208 23.00 -1.49 -5.16
N GLU A 209 23.75 -1.31 -4.07
CA GLU A 209 25.10 -0.77 -4.13
C GLU A 209 26.15 -1.87 -4.42
N PRO A 210 27.14 -1.61 -5.29
CA PRO A 210 27.31 -0.42 -6.12
C PRO A 210 26.36 -0.39 -7.32
N HIS A 211 25.87 0.81 -7.64
CA HIS A 211 24.88 1.07 -8.67
C HIS A 211 25.52 1.67 -9.95
N PRO A 212 25.05 1.38 -11.18
CA PRO A 212 23.91 0.53 -11.56
C PRO A 212 24.27 -0.94 -11.87
N GLN A 213 23.37 -1.86 -11.48
CA GLN A 213 23.40 -3.26 -11.91
C GLN A 213 22.80 -3.41 -13.33
N PRO A 214 23.07 -4.50 -14.09
CA PRO A 214 22.53 -4.69 -15.45
C PRO A 214 21.00 -4.69 -15.55
N TRP A 215 20.32 -5.05 -14.47
CA TRP A 215 18.87 -5.07 -14.33
C TRP A 215 18.29 -3.79 -13.71
N PHE A 216 19.14 -2.79 -13.41
CA PHE A 216 18.68 -1.52 -12.84
C PHE A 216 17.72 -0.82 -13.80
N GLY A 217 16.65 -0.24 -13.25
CA GLY A 217 15.60 0.42 -14.03
C GLY A 217 14.63 -0.53 -14.74
N GLN A 218 14.94 -1.82 -14.84
CA GLN A 218 14.02 -2.83 -15.40
C GLN A 218 13.10 -3.41 -14.31
N VAL A 219 13.60 -3.48 -13.07
CA VAL A 219 12.81 -3.90 -11.92
C VAL A 219 12.16 -2.67 -11.29
N THR A 220 10.86 -2.51 -11.50
CA THR A 220 10.04 -1.43 -10.93
C THR A 220 9.05 -2.00 -9.91
N PRO A 221 9.47 -2.16 -8.64
CA PRO A 221 8.72 -2.93 -7.67
C PRO A 221 7.47 -2.25 -7.12
N LEU A 222 7.32 -0.94 -7.28
CA LEU A 222 6.16 -0.19 -6.80
C LEU A 222 5.67 0.71 -7.93
N VAL A 223 4.45 0.47 -8.39
CA VAL A 223 3.82 1.18 -9.50
C VAL A 223 2.40 1.57 -9.13
N GLU A 224 2.03 2.80 -9.47
CA GLU A 224 0.68 3.34 -9.28
C GLU A 224 -0.10 3.38 -10.59
N TYR A 225 -1.38 3.02 -10.53
CA TYR A 225 -2.33 3.19 -11.61
C TYR A 225 -3.55 3.97 -11.10
N LYS A 226 -3.94 5.02 -11.82
CA LYS A 226 -5.18 5.78 -11.55
C LYS A 226 -6.26 5.33 -12.51
N ILE A 227 -7.38 4.86 -11.98
CA ILE A 227 -8.47 4.27 -12.78
C ILE A 227 -9.80 4.85 -12.29
N GLY A 228 -10.43 5.69 -13.11
CA GLY A 228 -11.58 6.47 -12.67
C GLY A 228 -11.19 7.33 -11.46
N ASP A 229 -11.97 7.23 -10.39
CA ASP A 229 -11.72 7.97 -9.15
C ASP A 229 -10.81 7.22 -8.15
N GLY A 230 -10.40 5.99 -8.48
CA GLY A 230 -9.63 5.11 -7.59
C GLY A 230 -8.18 4.94 -7.99
N ILE A 231 -7.45 4.25 -7.11
CA ILE A 231 -6.01 4.02 -7.23
C ILE A 231 -5.71 2.54 -7.03
N ILE A 232 -4.85 1.99 -7.88
CA ILE A 232 -4.21 0.69 -7.67
C ILE A 232 -2.73 0.94 -7.39
N ILE A 233 -2.24 0.42 -6.27
CA ILE A 233 -0.80 0.27 -6.04
C ILE A 233 -0.47 -1.21 -6.21
N VAL A 234 0.52 -1.50 -7.03
CA VAL A 234 1.10 -2.83 -7.09
C VAL A 234 2.47 -2.83 -6.42
N SER A 235 2.75 -3.88 -5.67
CA SER A 235 4.06 -4.12 -5.07
C SER A 235 4.53 -5.55 -5.34
N GLY A 236 5.77 -5.73 -5.78
CA GLY A 236 6.30 -7.06 -6.07
C GLY A 236 7.79 -7.14 -5.86
N TRP A 237 8.45 -8.02 -6.64
CA TRP A 237 9.86 -8.37 -6.43
C TRP A 237 10.11 -8.91 -5.00
N ARG A 238 11.35 -8.87 -4.53
CA ARG A 238 11.80 -9.28 -3.18
C ARG A 238 11.28 -8.41 -2.04
N PHE A 239 10.35 -7.50 -2.34
CA PHE A 239 9.82 -6.56 -1.37
C PHE A 239 8.49 -7.10 -0.86
N THR A 240 8.01 -6.63 0.29
CA THR A 240 6.70 -7.04 0.84
C THR A 240 6.60 -8.46 1.36
N VAL A 241 7.57 -8.87 2.19
CA VAL A 241 7.40 -10.06 3.03
C VAL A 241 7.62 -9.64 4.47
N LEU A 242 6.54 -9.27 5.17
CA LEU A 242 6.59 -8.95 6.60
C LEU A 242 6.95 -10.18 7.44
N ARG A 243 6.86 -11.40 6.90
CA ARG A 243 7.41 -12.63 7.51
C ARG A 243 8.91 -12.54 7.79
N SER A 244 9.67 -11.66 7.11
CA SER A 244 11.05 -11.40 7.50
C SER A 244 11.19 -10.71 8.86
N ASN A 245 10.07 -10.39 9.54
CA ASN A 245 10.05 -9.88 10.92
C ASN A 245 10.49 -10.88 12.00
N ASN A 246 11.01 -12.06 11.63
CA ASN A 246 11.89 -12.83 12.51
C ASN A 246 13.00 -11.90 13.05
N GLU A 247 13.35 -12.06 14.33
CA GLU A 247 13.94 -11.06 15.24
C GLU A 247 15.33 -10.48 14.85
N GLY A 248 15.84 -10.75 13.64
CA GLY A 248 17.14 -10.26 13.15
C GLY A 248 17.08 -9.37 11.90
N CYS A 249 15.90 -9.05 11.37
CA CYS A 249 15.81 -8.24 10.15
C CYS A 249 16.09 -6.75 10.40
N LYS A 250 17.29 -6.29 10.03
CA LYS A 250 17.72 -4.88 10.18
C LYS A 250 16.92 -3.85 9.38
N HIS A 251 16.08 -4.31 8.43
CA HIS A 251 15.28 -3.45 7.56
C HIS A 251 13.78 -3.48 7.87
N LYS A 252 13.37 -4.19 8.93
CA LYS A 252 11.98 -4.34 9.36
C LYS A 252 11.22 -3.02 9.49
N ASP A 253 11.82 -2.01 10.08
CA ASP A 253 11.15 -0.73 10.31
C ASP A 253 10.88 -0.01 8.99
N ALA A 254 11.83 -0.04 8.05
CA ALA A 254 11.66 0.53 6.72
C ALA A 254 10.58 -0.22 5.92
N MET A 255 10.56 -1.55 5.99
CA MET A 255 9.54 -2.39 5.36
C MET A 255 8.15 -2.08 5.92
N THR A 256 8.03 -2.05 7.24
CA THR A 256 6.77 -1.74 7.95
C THR A 256 6.30 -0.33 7.56
N LYS A 257 7.19 0.66 7.62
CA LYS A 257 6.87 2.05 7.28
C LYS A 257 6.38 2.22 5.84
N LEU A 258 6.96 1.50 4.89
CA LEU A 258 6.51 1.54 3.50
C LEU A 258 5.05 1.04 3.39
N HIS A 259 4.72 -0.08 4.02
CA HIS A 259 3.35 -0.61 4.00
C HIS A 259 2.37 0.33 4.69
N GLU A 260 2.73 0.88 5.85
CA GLU A 260 1.91 1.90 6.54
C GLU A 260 1.61 3.07 5.62
N ASN A 261 2.63 3.59 4.93
CA ASN A 261 2.46 4.74 4.04
C ASN A 261 1.62 4.38 2.81
N ILE A 262 1.77 3.18 2.24
CA ILE A 262 0.91 2.69 1.14
C ILE A 262 -0.54 2.64 1.60
N ILE A 263 -0.83 1.99 2.72
CA ILE A 263 -2.19 1.88 3.26
C ILE A 263 -2.77 3.26 3.57
N ASN A 264 -1.98 4.14 4.19
CA ASN A 264 -2.41 5.50 4.49
C ASN A 264 -2.72 6.32 3.24
N TYR A 265 -1.86 6.20 2.22
CA TYR A 265 -2.05 6.91 0.96
C TYR A 265 -3.28 6.42 0.21
N LEU A 266 -3.46 5.10 0.08
CA LEU A 266 -4.63 4.50 -0.56
C LEU A 266 -5.91 4.88 0.20
N GLY A 267 -5.93 4.75 1.52
CA GLY A 267 -7.08 5.07 2.34
C GLY A 267 -7.46 6.55 2.30
N ALA A 268 -6.46 7.45 2.31
CA ALA A 268 -6.69 8.90 2.21
C ALA A 268 -7.19 9.31 0.81
N SER A 269 -6.80 8.56 -0.22
CA SER A 269 -7.15 8.86 -1.62
C SER A 269 -8.49 8.24 -2.05
N ALA A 270 -9.01 7.27 -1.31
CA ALA A 270 -10.28 6.62 -1.64
C ALA A 270 -11.48 7.52 -1.27
N PRO A 271 -12.23 8.09 -2.25
CA PRO A 271 -13.43 8.89 -1.96
C PRO A 271 -14.61 8.05 -1.45
N VAL A 272 -14.52 6.72 -1.51
CA VAL A 272 -15.55 5.82 -1.00
C VAL A 272 -15.71 6.06 0.51
N THR A 273 -16.85 6.62 0.89
CA THR A 273 -17.27 6.65 2.29
C THR A 273 -17.92 5.30 2.61
N PRO A 274 -17.35 4.47 3.50
CA PRO A 274 -17.99 3.22 3.86
C PRO A 274 -19.40 3.48 4.41
N LYS A 275 -20.35 2.62 4.04
CA LYS A 275 -21.78 2.78 4.35
C LYS A 275 -22.08 2.91 5.84
N ASP A 276 -21.18 2.43 6.69
CA ASP A 276 -21.25 2.59 8.14
C ASP A 276 -20.07 3.45 8.58
N LYS A 277 -20.35 4.72 8.89
CA LYS A 277 -19.47 5.49 9.78
C LYS A 277 -19.24 4.60 11.00
N LEU A 278 -17.98 4.23 11.27
CA LEU A 278 -17.61 3.76 12.60
C LEU A 278 -18.18 4.77 13.58
N SER A 279 -19.16 4.36 14.38
CA SER A 279 -19.61 5.21 15.48
C SER A 279 -18.38 5.38 16.35
N THR A 280 -17.79 6.58 16.36
CA THR A 280 -16.90 7.00 17.43
C THR A 280 -17.74 7.04 18.70
N GLN A 281 -17.99 5.88 19.31
CA GLN A 281 -18.37 5.82 20.71
C GLN A 281 -17.11 6.15 21.49
N TRP A 282 -16.90 7.46 21.69
CA TRP A 282 -16.12 7.96 22.80
C TRP A 282 -16.82 7.48 24.06
N GLY A 283 -16.33 6.37 24.63
CA GLY A 283 -16.69 5.98 25.99
C GLY A 283 -16.27 7.12 26.90
N MET A 284 -17.26 7.89 27.38
CA MET A 284 -17.04 8.76 28.52
C MET A 284 -16.52 7.89 29.67
N ILE A 285 -15.27 8.11 30.06
CA ILE A 285 -14.78 7.65 31.35
C ILE A 285 -15.66 8.36 32.39
N LYS A 286 -16.60 7.62 32.98
CA LYS A 286 -17.25 8.07 34.21
C LYS A 286 -16.17 8.06 35.28
N ASN A 287 -15.65 9.24 35.62
CA ASN A 287 -15.05 9.43 36.92
C ASN A 287 -16.18 9.32 37.94
N GLY A 288 -16.15 8.25 38.75
CA GLY A 288 -17.16 7.96 39.74
C GLY A 288 -16.52 7.37 41.00
N MET A 289 -16.28 8.26 41.96
CA MET A 289 -16.00 8.10 43.40
C MET A 289 -14.64 7.59 43.81
#